data_AF-A0A6V7VVC6-F1
#
_entry.id   AF-A0A6V7VVC6-F1
#
_cell.length_a   1.000
_cell.length_b   1.000
_cell.length_c   1.000
_cell.angle_alpha   90.00
_cell.angle_beta   90.00
_cell.angle_gamma   90.00
#
_symmetry.space_group_name_H-M   'P 1'
#
loop_
_entity.id
_entity.type
_entity.pdbx_description
1 polymer ?
#
loop_
_entity_poly.entity_id
_entity_poly.type
_entity_poly.pdbx_seq_one_letter_code
_entity_poly.pdbx_strand_id
1 'polypeptide(L)'
;MFCFVSLNFDCFDETKWKDSDGDSIGAHRVPYYVLGDTCPEETKPCPYFFYKEHNIAGLQFALFFFKGKAIGAVFGDTQGDSETDTSSNDSRELGEASVKTAQLLGINSSGTNGGVDSGVTVVIFSGSSWVVKGTNDNLSSKAQALVKKALNLLK
;
A
#
# COMPACT_ATOMS: atom_id res chain seq x y z
N MET A 1 -12.60 -9.91 1.01
CA MET A 1 -11.20 -10.33 0.81
C MET A 1 -10.87 -10.06 -0.64
N PHE A 2 -10.07 -9.04 -0.92
CA PHE A 2 -9.67 -8.70 -2.28
C PHE A 2 -8.18 -9.07 -2.39
N CYS A 3 -7.86 -9.99 -3.30
CA CYS A 3 -6.50 -10.38 -3.64
C CYS A 3 -6.25 -9.89 -5.06
N PHE A 4 -5.17 -9.13 -5.28
CA PHE A 4 -4.28 -9.14 -6.45
C PHE A 4 -3.37 -7.92 -6.31
N VAL A 5 -2.04 -8.12 -6.32
CA VAL A 5 -1.08 -7.03 -6.39
C VAL A 5 0.20 -7.40 -7.17
N SER A 6 0.57 -6.56 -8.14
CA SER A 6 1.88 -6.48 -8.80
C SER A 6 2.63 -5.25 -8.25
N LEU A 7 3.89 -5.39 -7.82
CA LEU A 7 4.59 -4.39 -7.00
C LEU A 7 5.46 -3.39 -7.81
N ASN A 8 4.92 -2.51 -8.63
CA ASN A 8 5.76 -1.46 -9.24
C ASN A 8 6.30 -0.48 -8.17
N PHE A 9 7.56 -0.01 -8.32
CA PHE A 9 8.26 0.80 -7.31
C PHE A 9 8.29 2.27 -7.68
N ASP A 10 7.36 3.04 -7.13
CA ASP A 10 7.39 4.48 -7.31
C ASP A 10 8.15 5.19 -6.18
N CYS A 11 9.21 5.90 -6.60
CA CYS A 11 10.01 6.80 -5.79
C CYS A 11 9.50 8.23 -5.95
N PHE A 12 8.28 8.53 -5.49
CA PHE A 12 7.79 9.91 -5.48
C PHE A 12 8.31 10.70 -4.28
N ASP A 13 8.57 12.00 -4.51
CA ASP A 13 8.96 12.96 -3.46
C ASP A 13 7.78 13.31 -2.53
N GLU A 14 6.54 13.09 -2.98
CA GLU A 14 5.34 13.36 -2.20
C GLU A 14 4.32 12.23 -2.29
N THR A 15 4.00 11.65 -1.13
CA THR A 15 2.85 10.76 -0.98
C THR A 15 1.59 11.56 -0.68
N LYS A 16 0.43 11.07 -1.15
CA LYS A 16 -0.88 11.66 -0.84
C LYS A 16 -1.17 11.73 0.64
N TRP A 17 -0.87 10.66 1.37
CA TRP A 17 -1.02 10.66 2.81
C TRP A 17 0.27 11.13 3.47
N LYS A 18 0.09 11.97 4.48
CA LYS A 18 1.18 12.49 5.30
C LYS A 18 1.21 11.77 6.64
N ASP A 19 2.36 11.80 7.29
CA ASP A 19 2.50 11.31 8.65
C ASP A 19 1.90 12.31 9.67
N SER A 20 2.08 12.03 10.96
CA SER A 20 1.48 12.87 12.02
C SER A 20 2.11 14.26 12.15
N ASP A 21 3.30 14.47 11.58
CA ASP A 21 3.99 15.76 11.57
C ASP A 21 3.67 16.56 10.29
N GLY A 22 2.92 15.96 9.35
CA GLY A 22 2.58 16.54 8.06
C GLY A 22 3.59 16.21 6.96
N ASP A 23 4.58 15.37 7.24
CA ASP A 23 5.61 14.99 6.28
C ASP A 23 5.13 13.90 5.33
N SER A 24 5.63 13.92 4.08
CA SER A 24 5.45 12.81 3.14
C SER A 24 6.00 11.51 3.73
N ILE A 25 5.34 10.40 3.43
CA ILE A 25 5.76 9.08 3.91
C ILE A 25 6.97 8.63 3.09
N GLY A 26 8.12 8.47 3.75
CA GLY A 26 9.37 8.11 3.09
C GLY A 26 9.40 6.64 2.64
N ALA A 27 9.55 6.41 1.34
CA ALA A 27 9.56 5.07 0.73
C ALA A 27 10.62 4.10 1.28
N HIS A 28 11.75 4.62 1.75
CA HIS A 28 12.82 3.83 2.38
C HIS A 28 12.62 3.60 3.89
N ARG A 29 11.73 4.35 4.52
CA ARG A 29 11.53 4.34 5.99
C ARG A 29 10.29 3.55 6.38
N VAL A 30 9.21 3.73 5.65
CA VAL A 30 7.89 3.21 6.00
C VAL A 30 7.43 2.18 4.96
N PRO A 31 7.00 0.98 5.39
CA PRO A 31 6.31 0.06 4.50
C PRO A 31 4.92 0.62 4.19
N TYR A 32 4.70 1.04 2.96
CA TYR A 32 3.41 1.49 2.49
C TYR A 32 2.99 0.79 1.20
N TYR A 33 1.71 0.95 0.87
CA TYR A 33 1.09 0.49 -0.37
C TYR A 33 0.20 1.58 -0.99
N VAL A 34 -0.08 1.39 -2.28
CA VAL A 34 -0.84 2.31 -3.12
C VAL A 34 -2.16 1.66 -3.55
N LEU A 35 -3.22 2.45 -3.65
CA LEU A 35 -4.55 2.02 -4.11
C LEU A 35 -5.11 3.01 -5.13
N GLY A 36 -5.98 2.53 -6.02
CA GLY A 36 -6.70 3.37 -6.98
C GLY A 36 -7.63 4.38 -6.29
N ASP A 37 -7.61 5.63 -6.75
CA ASP A 37 -8.49 6.71 -6.25
C ASP A 37 -9.52 7.23 -7.25
N THR A 38 -9.49 6.74 -8.49
CA THR A 38 -10.44 7.12 -9.54
C THR A 38 -11.40 5.99 -9.86
N CYS A 39 -12.64 6.35 -10.18
CA CYS A 39 -13.60 5.46 -10.85
C CYS A 39 -13.95 6.05 -12.23
N PRO A 40 -13.15 5.76 -13.28
CA PRO A 40 -13.28 6.46 -14.57
C PRO A 40 -14.66 6.32 -15.21
N GLU A 41 -15.33 5.19 -14.99
CA GLU A 41 -16.64 4.90 -15.56
C GLU A 41 -17.80 5.59 -14.80
N GLU A 42 -17.51 6.22 -13.65
CA GLU A 42 -18.50 6.88 -12.77
C GLU A 42 -19.69 6.00 -12.33
N THR A 43 -19.61 4.69 -12.55
CA THR A 43 -20.63 3.71 -12.18
C THR A 43 -20.53 3.29 -10.71
N LYS A 44 -21.64 2.87 -10.11
CA LYS A 44 -21.70 2.39 -8.72
C LYS A 44 -22.35 0.99 -8.65
N PRO A 45 -21.68 -0.02 -8.06
CA PRO A 45 -20.32 0.02 -7.50
C PRO A 45 -19.26 0.21 -8.60
N CYS A 46 -18.10 0.77 -8.23
CA CYS A 46 -17.02 0.97 -9.19
C CYS A 46 -16.50 -0.38 -9.72
N PRO A 47 -16.30 -0.55 -11.03
CA PRO A 47 -15.69 -1.75 -11.60
C PRO A 47 -14.19 -1.84 -11.28
N TYR A 48 -13.56 -0.70 -10.99
CA TYR A 48 -12.19 -0.60 -10.49
C TYR A 48 -12.18 -0.55 -8.97
N PHE A 49 -11.05 -0.91 -8.36
CA PHE A 49 -10.91 -0.78 -6.92
C PHE A 49 -10.81 0.70 -6.54
N PHE A 50 -11.89 1.22 -5.99
CA PHE A 50 -11.98 2.59 -5.51
C PHE A 50 -11.98 2.60 -3.98
N TYR A 51 -10.85 2.99 -3.38
CA TYR A 51 -10.63 2.81 -1.94
C TYR A 51 -11.73 3.45 -1.05
N LYS A 52 -12.35 4.55 -1.51
CA LYS A 52 -13.41 5.25 -0.77
C LYS A 52 -14.69 4.43 -0.62
N GLU A 53 -15.02 3.58 -1.60
CA GLU A 53 -16.19 2.67 -1.51
C GLU A 53 -15.99 1.53 -0.51
N HIS A 54 -14.75 1.30 -0.07
CA HIS A 54 -14.38 0.22 0.84
C HIS A 54 -14.11 0.68 2.29
N ASN A 55 -14.44 1.93 2.62
CA ASN A 55 -14.21 2.52 3.95
C ASN A 55 -12.73 2.42 4.41
N ILE A 56 -11.82 2.68 3.47
CA ILE A 56 -10.39 2.72 3.67
C ILE A 56 -9.96 4.19 3.82
N ALA A 57 -9.16 4.50 4.84
CA ALA A 57 -8.66 5.84 5.10
C ALA A 57 -7.13 5.92 4.93
N GLY A 58 -6.57 7.12 4.81
CA GLY A 58 -5.11 7.28 4.81
C GLY A 58 -4.45 6.60 6.01
N LEU A 59 -3.27 6.03 5.79
CA LEU A 59 -2.54 5.22 6.78
C LEU A 59 -3.26 3.92 7.21
N GLN A 60 -4.23 3.43 6.43
CA GLN A 60 -4.91 2.16 6.70
C GLN A 60 -3.91 1.00 6.73
N PHE A 61 -3.96 0.20 7.79
CA PHE A 61 -3.15 -1.02 7.89
C PHE A 61 -3.57 -2.08 6.87
N ALA A 62 -2.58 -2.70 6.25
CA ALA A 62 -2.72 -3.93 5.49
C ALA A 62 -1.65 -4.95 5.89
N LEU A 63 -1.99 -6.22 5.71
CA LEU A 63 -1.13 -7.36 5.92
C LEU A 63 -0.69 -7.91 4.57
N PHE A 64 0.62 -7.96 4.35
CA PHE A 64 1.21 -8.47 3.12
C PHE A 64 1.76 -9.87 3.37
N PHE A 65 1.49 -10.79 2.46
CA PHE A 65 1.98 -12.16 2.48
C PHE A 65 2.81 -12.45 1.23
N PHE A 66 4.00 -13.01 1.42
CA PHE A 66 4.85 -13.43 0.32
C PHE A 66 5.85 -14.49 0.77
N LYS A 67 5.93 -15.62 0.05
CA LYS A 67 6.90 -16.71 0.31
C LYS A 67 7.02 -17.08 1.80
N GLY A 68 5.88 -17.20 2.50
CA GLY A 68 5.81 -17.56 3.93
C GLY A 68 6.09 -16.42 4.91
N LYS A 69 6.34 -15.20 4.45
CA LYS A 69 6.46 -13.99 5.27
C LYS A 69 5.12 -13.28 5.39
N ALA A 70 4.91 -12.63 6.53
CA ALA A 70 3.78 -11.75 6.77
C ALA A 70 4.29 -10.43 7.36
N ILE A 71 3.98 -9.30 6.74
CA ILE A 71 4.43 -7.97 7.19
C ILE A 71 3.27 -6.97 7.22
N GLY A 72 3.39 -5.96 8.08
CA GLY A 72 2.47 -4.82 8.11
C GLY A 72 2.90 -3.71 7.16
N ALA A 73 1.95 -3.10 6.47
CA ALA A 73 2.16 -1.88 5.70
C ALA A 73 0.97 -0.92 5.88
N VAL A 74 1.14 0.34 5.51
CA VAL A 74 0.08 1.36 5.58
C VAL A 74 -0.32 1.88 4.21
N PHE A 75 -1.54 2.36 4.07
CA PHE A 75 -1.97 3.05 2.87
C PHE A 75 -1.26 4.39 2.79
N GLY A 76 -0.28 4.50 1.89
CA GLY A 76 0.61 5.65 1.82
C GLY A 76 0.28 6.62 0.71
N ASP A 77 -0.16 6.08 -0.44
CA ASP A 77 -0.39 6.89 -1.63
C ASP A 77 -1.55 6.37 -2.46
N THR A 78 -1.97 7.12 -3.47
CA THR A 78 -2.95 6.65 -4.45
C THR A 78 -2.44 6.76 -5.87
N GLN A 79 -2.88 5.83 -6.70
CA GLN A 79 -2.64 5.88 -8.14
C GLN A 79 -3.91 6.38 -8.84
N GLY A 80 -3.77 7.52 -9.51
CA GLY A 80 -4.79 8.09 -10.38
C GLY A 80 -4.59 7.68 -11.84
N ASP A 81 -5.52 8.10 -12.69
CA ASP A 81 -5.51 7.93 -14.14
C ASP A 81 -4.66 8.98 -14.88
N SER A 82 -3.68 9.58 -14.19
CA SER A 82 -2.81 10.61 -14.78
C SER A 82 -2.03 10.00 -15.96
N GLU A 83 -2.43 10.33 -17.18
CA GLU A 83 -1.62 10.16 -18.39
C GLU A 83 -0.36 11.01 -18.27
N THR A 84 0.63 10.53 -17.54
CA THR A 84 1.99 11.07 -17.56
C THR A 84 2.88 10.18 -18.41
N ASP A 85 3.64 10.80 -19.31
CA ASP A 85 4.49 10.14 -20.32
C ASP A 85 5.67 9.33 -19.75
N THR A 86 5.82 9.30 -18.43
CA THR A 86 6.84 8.53 -17.71
C THR A 86 6.18 7.65 -16.66
N SER A 87 6.38 6.34 -16.85
CA SER A 87 5.78 5.16 -16.19
C SER A 87 4.25 5.07 -16.20
N SER A 88 3.74 4.38 -17.21
CA SER A 88 2.64 3.40 -17.17
C SER A 88 1.73 3.39 -15.93
N ASN A 89 0.96 4.45 -15.71
CA ASN A 89 -0.09 4.49 -14.68
C ASN A 89 -1.33 3.73 -15.17
N ASP A 90 -1.30 2.40 -15.05
CA ASP A 90 -2.52 1.63 -15.20
C ASP A 90 -3.25 1.63 -13.84
N SER A 91 -4.37 2.33 -13.74
CA SER A 91 -5.22 2.32 -12.54
C SER A 91 -5.76 0.93 -12.16
N ARG A 92 -5.57 -0.08 -13.03
CA ARG A 92 -5.81 -1.51 -12.75
C ARG A 92 -4.63 -2.20 -12.05
N GLU A 93 -3.42 -1.63 -12.10
CA GLU A 93 -2.24 -2.10 -11.37
C GLU A 93 -2.37 -1.76 -9.89
N LEU A 94 -3.25 -2.50 -9.22
CA LEU A 94 -3.29 -2.46 -7.77
C LEU A 94 -1.94 -2.93 -7.22
N GLY A 95 -1.36 -2.07 -6.40
CA GLY A 95 -0.40 -2.45 -5.38
C GLY A 95 1.07 -2.27 -5.73
N GLU A 96 1.40 -1.09 -6.21
CA GLU A 96 2.69 -0.52 -5.87
C GLU A 96 2.91 -0.52 -4.36
N ALA A 97 4.15 -0.72 -3.96
CA ALA A 97 4.54 -0.66 -2.57
C ALA A 97 5.91 -0.02 -2.42
N SER A 98 6.14 0.53 -1.23
CA SER A 98 7.40 1.21 -0.96
C SER A 98 8.61 0.30 -1.02
N VAL A 99 9.78 0.88 -1.28
CA VAL A 99 11.08 0.19 -1.20
C VAL A 99 11.21 -0.58 0.12
N LYS A 100 10.73 0.01 1.22
CA LYS A 100 10.74 -0.65 2.53
C LYS A 100 9.84 -1.88 2.60
N THR A 101 8.65 -1.86 2.00
CA THR A 101 7.77 -3.04 1.91
C THR A 101 8.50 -4.18 1.20
N ALA A 102 9.15 -3.90 0.08
CA ALA A 102 9.93 -4.88 -0.68
C ALA A 102 11.06 -5.52 0.11
N GLN A 103 11.84 -4.67 0.80
CA GLN A 103 12.95 -5.12 1.64
C GLN A 103 12.46 -6.08 2.72
N LEU A 104 11.32 -5.78 3.35
CA LEU A 104 10.73 -6.64 4.38
C LEU A 104 10.20 -7.96 3.79
N LEU A 105 9.61 -7.93 2.59
CA LEU A 105 9.19 -9.14 1.87
C LEU A 105 10.39 -9.94 1.32
N GLY A 106 11.56 -9.33 1.19
CA GLY A 106 12.73 -9.92 0.53
C GLY A 106 12.58 -9.97 -0.99
N ILE A 107 11.81 -9.04 -1.54
CA ILE A 107 11.71 -8.78 -2.98
C ILE A 107 12.83 -7.82 -3.35
N ASN A 108 13.37 -7.94 -4.57
CA ASN A 108 14.37 -6.99 -5.04
C ASN A 108 13.79 -5.57 -5.01
N SER A 109 14.34 -4.72 -4.13
CA SER A 109 13.83 -3.38 -3.86
C SER A 109 14.48 -2.32 -4.77
N SER A 110 15.14 -2.74 -5.85
CA SER A 110 15.72 -1.84 -6.84
C SER A 110 14.61 -1.20 -7.67
N GLY A 111 14.59 0.13 -7.77
CA GLY A 111 13.71 0.84 -8.70
C GLY A 111 14.08 0.65 -10.19
N THR A 112 15.12 -0.13 -10.50
CA THR A 112 15.58 -0.39 -11.88
C THR A 112 15.37 -1.84 -12.29
N ASN A 113 15.65 -2.78 -11.37
CA ASN A 113 15.61 -4.23 -11.64
C ASN A 113 14.69 -5.01 -10.67
N GLY A 114 13.92 -4.31 -9.85
CA GLY A 114 12.92 -4.87 -8.95
C GLY A 114 11.51 -4.75 -9.52
N GLY A 115 10.51 -5.06 -8.70
CA GLY A 115 9.15 -4.52 -8.92
C GLY A 115 8.11 -5.45 -9.54
N VAL A 116 8.44 -6.68 -9.89
CA VAL A 116 7.41 -7.63 -10.32
C VAL A 116 7.68 -8.98 -9.69
N ASP A 117 6.94 -9.30 -8.64
CA ASP A 117 6.93 -10.65 -8.08
C ASP A 117 5.49 -11.13 -7.95
N SER A 118 5.16 -12.20 -8.68
CA SER A 118 3.86 -12.84 -8.62
C SER A 118 3.68 -13.56 -7.28
N GLY A 119 2.46 -13.54 -6.73
CA GLY A 119 2.13 -14.29 -5.51
C GLY A 119 2.23 -13.48 -4.22
N VAL A 120 2.35 -12.15 -4.30
CA VAL A 120 2.08 -11.27 -3.16
C VAL A 120 0.57 -11.23 -2.92
N THR A 121 0.17 -11.47 -1.68
CA THR A 121 -1.22 -11.34 -1.24
C THR A 121 -1.32 -10.21 -0.24
N VAL A 122 -2.30 -9.31 -0.42
CA VAL A 122 -2.52 -8.16 0.47
C VAL A 122 -3.91 -8.27 1.08
N VAL A 123 -3.99 -8.13 2.41
CA VAL A 123 -5.24 -8.12 3.15
C VAL A 123 -5.38 -6.78 3.85
N ILE A 124 -6.31 -5.95 3.37
CA ILE A 124 -6.57 -4.61 3.91
C ILE A 124 -7.65 -4.71 4.98
N PHE A 125 -7.38 -4.16 6.16
CA PHE A 125 -8.33 -4.14 7.26
C PHE A 125 -8.98 -2.76 7.31
N SER A 126 -10.25 -2.66 6.95
CA SER A 126 -10.99 -1.39 6.95
C SER A 126 -11.44 -0.97 8.36
N GLY A 127 -11.78 0.31 8.51
CA GLY A 127 -12.25 0.88 9.76
C GLY A 127 -11.16 1.58 10.59
N SER A 128 -11.60 2.49 11.47
CA SER A 128 -10.73 3.42 12.20
C SER A 128 -9.75 2.74 13.16
N SER A 129 -10.07 1.54 13.67
CA SER A 129 -9.20 0.77 14.57
C SER A 129 -7.93 0.21 13.90
N TRP A 130 -7.85 0.34 12.58
CA TRP A 130 -6.75 -0.13 11.73
C TRP A 130 -5.99 1.01 11.07
N VAL A 131 -6.34 2.26 11.34
CA VAL A 131 -5.57 3.41 10.90
C VAL A 131 -4.34 3.56 11.81
N VAL A 132 -3.15 3.51 11.21
CA VAL A 132 -1.89 3.62 11.95
C VAL A 132 -1.52 5.08 12.08
N LYS A 133 -1.39 5.57 13.31
CA LYS A 133 -0.95 6.95 13.57
C LYS A 133 0.52 6.96 13.94
N GLY A 134 1.34 7.73 13.25
CA GLY A 134 2.76 7.84 13.55
C GLY A 134 3.48 8.84 12.66
N THR A 135 4.78 8.92 12.87
CA THR A 135 5.72 9.70 12.04
C THR A 135 6.58 8.72 11.25
N ASN A 136 7.31 9.20 10.25
CA ASN A 136 8.25 8.39 9.45
C ASN A 136 9.19 7.49 10.29
N ASP A 137 9.53 7.90 11.51
CA ASP A 137 10.43 7.16 12.39
C ASP A 137 9.76 5.98 13.13
N ASN A 138 8.44 6.03 13.32
CA ASN A 138 7.71 5.01 14.11
C ASN A 138 6.55 4.35 13.37
N LEU A 139 6.21 4.80 12.17
CA LEU A 139 5.10 4.23 11.39
C LEU A 139 5.35 2.75 11.05
N SER A 140 6.59 2.42 10.67
CA SER A 140 7.00 1.05 10.38
C SER A 140 6.85 0.12 11.58
N SER A 141 7.38 0.51 12.76
CA SER A 141 7.30 -0.31 13.97
C SER A 141 5.85 -0.49 14.45
N LYS A 142 5.03 0.56 14.36
CA LYS A 142 3.60 0.50 14.68
C LYS A 142 2.82 -0.40 13.72
N ALA A 143 3.10 -0.33 12.42
CA ALA A 143 2.50 -1.24 11.45
C ALA A 143 2.90 -2.70 11.74
N GLN A 144 4.18 -2.98 12.01
CA GLN A 144 4.60 -4.35 12.36
C GLN A 144 3.96 -4.85 13.66
N ALA A 145 3.74 -3.98 14.65
CA ALA A 145 3.09 -4.37 15.90
C ALA A 145 1.65 -4.87 15.71
N LEU A 146 0.96 -4.46 14.64
CA LEU A 146 -0.39 -4.90 14.31
C LEU A 146 -0.43 -6.27 13.61
N VAL A 147 0.69 -6.79 13.10
CA VAL A 147 0.73 -8.06 12.35
C VAL A 147 0.16 -9.22 13.17
N LYS A 148 0.58 -9.36 14.44
CA LYS A 148 0.08 -10.45 15.30
C LYS A 148 -1.43 -10.34 15.54
N LYS A 149 -1.93 -9.12 15.75
CA LYS A 149 -3.37 -8.84 15.92
C LYS A 149 -4.13 -9.22 14.65
N ALA A 150 -3.64 -8.81 13.49
CA ALA A 150 -4.23 -9.10 12.18
C ALA A 150 -4.26 -10.61 11.87
N LEU A 151 -3.13 -11.31 12.06
CA LEU A 151 -3.03 -12.75 11.87
C LEU A 151 -3.99 -13.54 12.76
N ASN A 152 -4.21 -13.09 14.01
CA ASN A 152 -5.15 -13.74 14.91
C ASN A 152 -6.62 -13.60 14.48
N LEU A 153 -6.96 -12.61 13.64
CA LEU A 153 -8.30 -12.43 13.10
C LEU A 153 -8.56 -13.23 11.82
N LEU A 154 -7.50 -13.71 11.18
CA LEU A 154 -7.57 -14.53 9.96
C LEU A 154 -7.52 -16.03 10.24
N LYS A 155 -7.38 -16.43 11.51
CA LYS A 155 -7.49 -17.82 11.99
C LYS A 155 -8.94 -18.15 12.27
#